data_AF-A0A2A2G707-F1
#
_entry.id   AF-A0A2A2G707-F1
#
_cell.length_a   1.000
_cell.length_b   1.000
_cell.length_c   1.000
_cell.angle_alpha   90.00
_cell.angle_beta   90.00
_cell.angle_gamma   90.00
#
_symmetry.space_group_name_H-M   'P 1'
#
loop_
_entity.id
_entity.type
_entity.pdbx_description
1 polymer ?
#
loop_
_entity_poly.entity_id
_entity_poly.type
_entity_poly.pdbx_seq_one_letter_code
_entity_poly.pdbx_strand_id
1 'polypeptide(L)' 'MTMVARSVSHHHERFACYKQRKLNEGKPWPVVRNNLINKMIKIICAIWNSGQAYQKDYTSRFDKQKSAA' A
#
# COMPACT_ATOMS: atom_id res chain seq x y z
N MET A 1 -2.29 -1.16 -15.14
CA MET A 1 -1.96 -1.39 -13.71
C MET A 1 -2.72 -2.54 -13.02
N THR A 2 -3.60 -3.28 -13.70
CA THR A 2 -4.32 -4.42 -13.08
C THR A 2 -3.38 -5.52 -12.55
N MET A 3 -2.30 -5.83 -13.27
CA MET A 3 -1.30 -6.81 -12.81
C MET A 3 -0.58 -6.38 -11.53
N VAL A 4 -0.29 -5.09 -11.37
CA VAL A 4 0.35 -4.55 -10.16
C VAL A 4 -0.51 -4.82 -8.92
N ALA A 5 -1.82 -4.58 -9.00
CA ALA A 5 -2.74 -4.86 -7.90
C ALA A 5 -2.79 -6.36 -7.55
N ARG A 6 -2.80 -7.25 -8.56
CA ARG A 6 -2.79 -8.71 -8.35
C ARG A 6 -1.48 -9.13 -7.69
N SER A 7 -0.35 -8.78 -8.30
CA SER A 7 1.00 -9.13 -7.82
C SER A 7 1.21 -8.65 -6.38
N VAL A 8 0.95 -7.38 -6.08
CA VAL A 8 1.19 -6.87 -4.72
C VAL A 8 0.29 -7.53 -3.69
N SER A 9 -0.99 -7.70 -3.99
CA SER A 9 -1.92 -8.32 -3.03
C SER A 9 -1.70 -9.82 -2.85
N HIS A 10 -0.84 -10.44 -3.67
CA HIS A 10 -0.49 -11.84 -3.59
C HIS A 10 0.87 -12.07 -2.90
N HIS A 11 1.88 -11.25 -3.21
CA HIS A 11 3.26 -11.46 -2.73
C HIS A 11 3.64 -10.62 -1.51
N HIS A 12 2.86 -9.59 -1.16
CA HIS A 12 3.17 -8.74 -0.02
C HIS A 12 2.04 -8.77 1.01
N GLU A 13 2.32 -9.37 2.16
CA GLU A 13 1.37 -9.60 3.25
C GLU A 13 0.62 -8.33 3.66
N ARG A 14 1.32 -7.20 3.82
CA ARG A 14 0.70 -5.90 4.16
C ARG A 14 -0.45 -5.52 3.20
N PHE A 15 -0.29 -5.78 1.91
CA PHE A 15 -1.30 -5.47 0.90
C PHE A 15 -2.36 -6.57 0.78
N ALA A 16 -2.01 -7.82 1.07
CA ALA A 16 -2.95 -8.93 1.21
C ALA A 16 -3.93 -8.69 2.37
N CYS A 17 -3.41 -8.36 3.56
CA CYS A 17 -4.22 -7.99 4.73
C CYS A 17 -5.11 -6.77 4.43
N TYR A 18 -4.57 -5.75 3.74
CA TYR A 18 -5.37 -4.60 3.31
C TYR A 18 -6.51 -5.01 2.38
N LYS A 19 -6.24 -5.85 1.37
CA LYS A 19 -7.25 -6.38 0.44
C LYS A 19 -8.34 -7.10 1.21
N GLN A 20 -7.97 -8.05 2.07
CA GLN A 20 -8.94 -8.85 2.82
C GLN A 20 -9.80 -7.98 3.74
N ARG A 21 -9.17 -7.04 4.48
CA ARG A 21 -9.90 -6.10 5.32
C ARG A 21 -10.93 -5.29 4.51
N LYS A 22 -10.55 -4.77 3.34
CA LYS A 22 -11.48 -3.99 2.51
C LYS A 22 -12.61 -4.84 1.89
N LEU A 23 -12.35 -6.11 1.59
CA LEU A 23 -13.40 -7.04 1.17
C LEU A 23 -14.36 -7.36 2.32
N ASN A 24 -13.84 -7.57 3.54
CA ASN A 24 -14.66 -7.81 4.74
C ASN A 24 -15.52 -6.58 5.10
N GLU A 25 -15.09 -5.36 4.74
CA GLU A 25 -15.90 -4.13 4.81
C GLU A 25 -17.05 -4.10 3.76
N GLY A 26 -17.23 -5.14 2.95
CA GLY A 26 -18.26 -5.22 1.91
C GLY A 26 -17.92 -4.49 0.61
N LYS A 27 -16.67 -4.04 0.41
CA LYS A 27 -16.30 -3.26 -0.78
C LYS A 27 -16.14 -4.17 -2.00
N PRO A 28 -16.70 -3.79 -3.16
CA PRO A 28 -16.58 -4.60 -4.37
C PRO A 28 -15.12 -4.61 -4.87
N TRP A 29 -14.71 -5.73 -5.46
CA TRP A 29 -13.34 -5.95 -5.91
C TRP A 29 -12.78 -4.84 -6.82
N PRO A 30 -13.53 -4.29 -7.81
CA PRO A 30 -13.04 -3.18 -8.63
C PRO A 30 -12.57 -1.97 -7.81
N VAL A 31 -13.27 -1.64 -6.72
CA VAL A 31 -12.92 -0.53 -5.82
C VAL A 31 -11.67 -0.87 -5.01
N VAL A 32 -11.59 -2.08 -4.46
CA VAL A 32 -10.41 -2.53 -3.71
C VAL A 32 -9.16 -2.56 -4.60
N ARG A 33 -9.30 -3.05 -5.84
CA ARG A 33 -8.26 -3.04 -6.86
C ARG A 33 -7.79 -1.62 -7.17
N ASN A 34 -8.71 -0.68 -7.39
CA ASN A 34 -8.37 0.71 -7.66
C ASN A 34 -7.60 1.35 -6.48
N ASN A 35 -8.04 1.06 -5.25
CA ASN A 35 -7.35 1.54 -4.05
C ASN A 35 -5.91 1.00 -3.94
N LEU A 36 -5.67 -0.27 -4.30
CA LEU A 36 -4.33 -0.85 -4.34
C LEU A 36 -3.46 -0.17 -5.41
N ILE A 37 -4.00 0.07 -6.61
CA ILE A 37 -3.30 0.79 -7.68
C ILE A 37 -2.92 2.20 -7.21
N ASN A 38 -3.84 2.94 -6.60
CA ASN A 38 -3.58 4.29 -6.10
C ASN A 38 -2.51 4.32 -5.00
N LYS A 39 -2.49 3.30 -4.12
CA LYS A 39 -1.40 3.16 -3.14
C LYS A 39 -0.04 2.96 -3.81
N MET A 40 0.00 2.18 -4.89
CA MET A 40 1.25 1.95 -5.64
C MET A 40 1.74 3.17 -6.39
N ILE A 41 0.83 3.89 -7.05
CA ILE A 41 1.18 5.15 -7.71
C ILE A 41 1.80 6.12 -6.70
N LYS A 42 1.23 6.24 -5.49
CA LYS A 42 1.80 7.09 -4.44
C LYS A 42 3.23 6.67 -4.05
N ILE A 43 3.50 5.36 -3.93
CA ILE A 43 4.84 4.85 -3.62
C ILE A 43 5.81 5.18 -4.76
N ILE A 44 5.43 4.91 -6.01
CA ILE A 44 6.25 5.19 -7.20
C ILE A 44 6.57 6.69 -7.28
N CYS A 45 5.58 7.56 -7.13
CA CYS A 45 5.78 9.00 -7.13
C CYS A 45 6.66 9.46 -5.95
N ALA A 46 6.53 8.87 -4.77
CA ALA A 46 7.37 9.22 -3.63
C ALA A 46 8.85 8.84 -3.87
N ILE A 47 9.10 7.66 -4.43
CA ILE A 47 10.46 7.23 -4.84
C ILE A 47 11.02 8.20 -5.88
N TRP A 48 10.25 8.48 -6.93
CA TRP A 48 10.65 9.39 -8.00
C TRP A 48 11.00 10.79 -7.47
N ASN A 49 10.14 11.37 -6.64
CA ASN A 49 10.31 12.73 -6.14
C ASN A 49 11.44 12.85 -5.10
N SER A 50 11.69 11.81 -4.33
CA SER A 50 12.75 11.82 -3.31
C SER A 50 14.12 11.43 -3.87
N GLY A 51 14.16 10.72 -5.00
CA GLY A 51 15.37 10.06 -5.51
C GLY A 51 15.86 8.94 -4.60
N GLN A 52 15.09 8.54 -3.58
CA GLN A 52 15.46 7.52 -2.61
C GLN A 52 14.76 6.21 -2.94
N ALA A 53 15.51 5.10 -2.92
CA ALA A 53 14.97 3.78 -3.14
C ALA A 53 13.92 3.39 -2.08
N TYR A 54 13.00 2.50 -2.43
CA TYR A 54 12.03 1.97 -1.48
C TYR A 54 12.72 1.23 -0.34
N GLN A 55 12.46 1.66 0.89
CA GLN A 55 12.97 1.03 2.10
C GLN A 55 11.83 0.27 2.79
N LYS A 56 11.93 -1.06 2.84
CA LYS A 56 10.88 -1.94 3.39
C LYS A 56 10.56 -1.65 4.86
N ASP A 57 11.61 -1.40 5.64
CA ASP A 57 11.53 -1.18 7.08
C ASP A 57 11.59 0.33 7.44
N TYR A 58 11.26 1.18 6.47
CA TYR A 58 11.17 2.62 6.71
C TYR A 58 10.06 2.94 7.71
N THR A 59 10.46 3.55 8.82
CA THR A 59 9.53 4.05 9.83
C THR A 59 9.41 5.56 9.66
N SER A 60 8.21 6.03 9.34
CA SER A 60 7.94 7.47 9.27
C SER A 60 8.16 8.12 10.64
N ARG A 61 8.68 9.35 10.66
CA ARG A 61 8.75 10.16 11.89
C ARG A 61 7.37 10.30 12.56
N PHE A 62 6.31 10.31 11.78
CA PHE A 62 4.93 10.42 12.27
C PHE A 62 4.45 9.12 12.94
N ASP A 63 4.88 7.95 12.43
CA ASP A 63 4.57 6.67 13.05
C ASP A 63 5.26 6.55 14.42
N LYS A 64 6.50 7.03 14.53
CA LYS A 64 7.24 7.08 15.81
C LYS A 64 6.53 7.94 16.85
N GLN A 65 6.02 9.11 16.45
CA GLN A 65 5.29 10.01 17.36
C GLN A 65 3.98 9.39 17.84
N LYS A 66 3.28 8.64 17.00
CA LYS A 66 2.00 8.00 17.35
C LYS A 66 2.15 6.84 18.34
N SER A 67 3.26 6.11 18.30
CA SER A 67 3.53 5.02 19.24
C SER A 67 4.05 5.48 20.60
N ALA A 68 4.47 6.75 20.71
CA ALA A 68 4.99 7.34 21.94
C ALA A 68 3.91 8.11 22.75
N ALA A 69 2.69 8.21 22.20
CA ALA A 69 1.53 8.86 22.81
C ALA A 69 0.48 7.81 23.19
#